data_AF-A0A139Y262-F1
#
_entry.id   AF-A0A139Y262-F1
#
_cell.length_a   1.000
_cell.length_b   1.000
_cell.length_c   1.000
_cell.angle_alpha   90.00
_cell.angle_beta   90.00
_cell.angle_gamma   90.00
#
_symmetry.space_group_name_H-M   'P 1'
#
loop_
_entity.id
_entity.type
_entity.pdbx_description
1 polymer ?
#
loop_
_entity_poly.entity_id
_entity_poly.type
_entity_poly.pdbx_seq_one_letter_code
_entity_poly.pdbx_strand_id
1 'polypeptide(L)'
;TLDTAPHHPGPHGPPGPYGAGAQHPPMGGAVAGIQPPPPAHAIGHHAAPVHHGVRLGAAGPLGMSHPYHPGSNLLHLLDKLPRELREIESTNPTQTPVIIVYNLPANITVHMLFNLFSLYGSVLRVKILREKSDTALIQYSDPLYATIAHNYIQGANVLGQSLQVGFSKNMEVKLPPPNSQKTEATAEEEKRTVAFSIKDQRYGGDDVEKYVKGSCRPTKTIFVANLDENATDEEVQKLFKEHGQVSKFTFKAPKNESAKTQMAMMEMGTEAEAVAAVMYLHNHELHGRSMKVAFSKTVL
;
A
#
# COMPACT_ATOMS: atom_id res chain seq x y z
N THR A 1 -46.26 25.20 39.29
CA THR A 1 -46.35 25.57 40.71
C THR A 1 -45.04 25.17 41.38
N LEU A 2 -44.28 26.18 41.85
CA LEU A 2 -43.12 26.15 42.78
C LEU A 2 -41.87 25.41 42.26
N ASP A 3 -40.78 26.05 41.82
CA ASP A 3 -39.94 27.14 42.39
C ASP A 3 -39.26 26.76 43.72
N THR A 4 -37.93 26.60 43.71
CA THR A 4 -36.98 27.34 44.59
C THR A 4 -35.53 26.84 44.43
N ALA A 5 -34.64 27.74 44.03
CA ALA A 5 -33.23 27.79 44.46
C ALA A 5 -33.14 28.72 45.70
N PRO A 6 -32.02 28.74 46.45
CA PRO A 6 -31.18 29.95 46.35
C PRO A 6 -29.65 29.78 46.55
N HIS A 7 -28.99 30.90 46.30
CA HIS A 7 -27.58 31.32 46.22
C HIS A 7 -26.64 31.19 47.45
N HIS A 8 -25.32 30.98 47.17
CA HIS A 8 -24.05 31.68 47.55
C HIS A 8 -23.91 32.45 48.90
N PRO A 9 -22.69 32.59 49.52
CA PRO A 9 -21.48 33.24 48.93
C PRO A 9 -20.07 32.76 49.40
N GLY A 10 -19.00 33.31 48.79
CA GLY A 10 -17.56 33.10 49.08
C GLY A 10 -17.08 33.70 50.43
N PRO A 11 -15.75 33.86 50.72
CA PRO A 11 -14.85 34.77 49.99
C PRO A 11 -13.32 34.43 49.94
N HIS A 12 -12.60 35.21 49.11
CA HIS A 12 -11.25 35.84 49.28
C HIS A 12 -10.25 35.27 50.32
N GLY A 13 -8.93 35.11 50.08
CA GLY A 13 -8.01 35.87 49.22
C GLY A 13 -6.53 35.44 49.44
N PRO A 14 -5.55 36.21 48.92
CA PRO A 14 -4.16 35.79 48.58
C PRO A 14 -3.11 36.48 49.49
N PRO A 15 -1.89 36.91 49.06
CA PRO A 15 -0.76 36.30 48.33
C PRO A 15 0.58 36.37 49.14
N GLY A 16 1.72 35.91 48.59
CA GLY A 16 3.03 36.54 48.88
C GLY A 16 4.26 35.63 48.97
N PRO A 17 5.47 36.21 49.13
CA PRO A 17 6.42 36.43 48.03
C PRO A 17 7.90 36.03 48.35
N TYR A 18 8.84 36.50 47.51
CA TYR A 18 10.32 36.52 47.62
C TYR A 18 11.07 35.29 47.07
N GLY A 19 12.12 35.43 46.25
CA GLY A 19 12.82 36.60 45.71
C GLY A 19 14.09 36.21 44.96
N ALA A 20 14.46 37.04 43.96
CA ALA A 20 15.79 37.53 43.51
C ALA A 20 17.07 36.68 43.74
N GLY A 21 18.11 36.64 42.90
CA GLY A 21 18.62 37.39 41.74
C GLY A 21 20.05 36.84 41.46
N ALA A 22 20.62 36.89 40.25
CA ALA A 22 21.74 37.76 39.82
C ALA A 22 22.35 37.11 38.55
N GLN A 23 22.41 37.79 37.40
CA GLN A 23 23.51 38.64 36.89
C GLN A 23 24.86 37.93 36.61
N HIS A 24 25.22 37.88 35.31
CA HIS A 24 26.54 37.64 34.68
C HIS A 24 27.59 38.75 35.05
N PRO A 25 28.85 38.86 34.51
CA PRO A 25 29.55 38.19 33.37
C PRO A 25 31.09 37.96 33.63
N PRO A 26 32.06 38.11 32.68
CA PRO A 26 32.33 37.48 31.35
C PRO A 26 33.77 36.89 31.21
N MET A 27 34.12 36.25 30.07
CA MET A 27 35.26 36.58 29.16
C MET A 27 35.89 35.39 28.41
N GLY A 28 36.20 35.64 27.12
CA GLY A 28 37.24 34.99 26.30
C GLY A 28 36.75 33.80 25.47
N GLY A 29 36.84 33.73 24.14
CA GLY A 29 37.61 34.48 23.15
C GLY A 29 38.30 33.47 22.23
N ALA A 30 37.97 33.46 20.93
CA ALA A 30 38.89 33.25 19.80
C ALA A 30 38.13 32.90 18.50
N VAL A 31 38.39 33.76 17.51
CA VAL A 31 38.03 33.72 16.09
C VAL A 31 39.19 33.09 15.30
N ALA A 32 38.88 32.24 14.32
CA ALA A 32 39.66 31.95 13.10
C ALA A 32 38.88 30.88 12.32
N GLY A 33 38.70 30.90 10.99
CA GLY A 33 39.18 31.74 9.92
C GLY A 33 38.79 31.02 8.63
N ILE A 34 38.01 31.67 7.77
CA ILE A 34 37.73 31.21 6.40
C ILE A 34 38.96 31.57 5.56
N GLN A 35 39.52 30.62 4.80
CA GLN A 35 40.34 30.94 3.63
C GLN A 35 40.11 29.98 2.45
N PRO A 36 40.08 30.50 1.21
CA PRO A 36 39.74 29.81 -0.04
C PRO A 36 40.97 29.17 -0.76
N PRO A 37 40.79 28.42 -1.85
CA PRO A 37 41.87 27.63 -2.47
C PRO A 37 42.75 28.48 -3.43
N PRO A 38 44.02 28.08 -3.67
CA PRO A 38 44.89 28.72 -4.66
C PRO A 38 44.82 28.08 -6.07
N PRO A 39 45.34 28.76 -7.13
CA PRO A 39 44.83 28.66 -8.50
C PRO A 39 45.84 28.21 -9.59
N ALA A 40 45.27 28.09 -10.81
CA ALA A 40 45.82 28.33 -12.16
C ALA A 40 46.76 27.28 -12.82
N HIS A 41 46.42 26.87 -14.05
CA HIS A 41 47.06 27.41 -15.27
C HIS A 41 46.22 27.08 -16.52
N ALA A 42 46.16 28.06 -17.42
CA ALA A 42 45.44 28.05 -18.68
C ALA A 42 46.35 27.69 -19.86
N ILE A 43 45.71 27.41 -21.01
CA ILE A 43 46.05 27.80 -22.41
C ILE A 43 45.90 26.61 -23.37
N GLY A 44 45.14 26.83 -24.44
CA GLY A 44 45.24 26.03 -25.67
C GLY A 44 43.99 25.99 -26.54
N HIS A 45 43.81 27.00 -27.38
CA HIS A 45 42.89 26.99 -28.54
C HIS A 45 43.22 25.82 -29.48
N HIS A 46 42.22 25.22 -30.15
CA HIS A 46 42.22 25.03 -31.62
C HIS A 46 40.92 24.34 -32.12
N ALA A 47 40.53 24.73 -33.34
CA ALA A 47 39.29 24.43 -34.03
C ALA A 47 39.17 22.99 -34.56
N ALA A 48 37.93 22.63 -34.93
CA ALA A 48 37.47 21.37 -35.53
C ALA A 48 38.23 20.96 -36.82
N PRO A 49 38.10 19.69 -37.28
CA PRO A 49 36.91 19.35 -38.08
C PRO A 49 36.34 17.93 -37.86
N VAL A 50 35.16 17.78 -38.44
CA VAL A 50 34.24 16.64 -38.45
C VAL A 50 34.81 15.46 -39.23
N HIS A 51 34.76 14.24 -38.69
CA HIS A 51 34.78 13.00 -39.48
C HIS A 51 33.99 11.87 -38.81
N HIS A 52 33.12 11.24 -39.60
CA HIS A 52 32.38 10.01 -39.28
C HIS A 52 33.32 8.85 -38.96
N GLY A 53 33.00 8.06 -37.93
CA GLY A 53 33.68 6.80 -37.68
C GLY A 53 33.29 6.12 -36.36
N VAL A 54 32.67 4.97 -36.49
CA VAL A 54 32.25 4.01 -35.44
C VAL A 54 33.43 3.58 -34.55
N ARG A 55 33.26 3.54 -33.20
CA ARG A 55 33.70 2.42 -32.32
C ARG A 55 33.39 2.60 -30.82
N LEU A 56 32.83 1.54 -30.24
CA LEU A 56 33.17 0.86 -28.97
C LEU A 56 33.63 1.68 -27.74
N GLY A 57 32.78 1.67 -26.70
CA GLY A 57 33.13 1.24 -25.34
C GLY A 57 33.90 2.18 -24.41
N ALA A 58 33.22 2.71 -23.38
CA ALA A 58 33.83 2.99 -22.08
C ALA A 58 32.77 3.01 -20.97
N ALA A 59 33.11 2.34 -19.87
CA ALA A 59 32.26 1.99 -18.75
C ALA A 59 31.89 3.18 -17.85
N GLY A 60 30.61 3.26 -17.48
CA GLY A 60 30.14 4.02 -16.32
C GLY A 60 30.15 3.15 -15.05
N PRO A 61 30.27 3.74 -13.86
CA PRO A 61 30.58 3.01 -12.63
C PRO A 61 29.43 2.11 -12.18
N LEU A 62 29.82 0.95 -11.66
CA LEU A 62 28.99 -0.16 -11.20
C LEU A 62 27.96 0.31 -10.17
N GLY A 63 26.74 0.59 -10.65
CA GLY A 63 25.55 0.64 -9.81
C GLY A 63 25.18 -0.78 -9.40
N MET A 64 25.09 -1.01 -8.10
CA MET A 64 24.58 -2.24 -7.49
C MET A 64 23.28 -2.67 -8.17
N SER A 65 23.38 -3.75 -8.94
CA SER A 65 22.29 -4.46 -9.58
C SER A 65 21.30 -4.94 -8.53
N HIS A 66 20.19 -4.23 -8.39
CA HIS A 66 18.99 -4.80 -7.79
C HIS A 66 18.52 -5.95 -8.69
N PRO A 67 17.93 -7.03 -8.15
CA PRO A 67 17.40 -8.10 -8.97
C PRO A 67 16.19 -7.59 -9.76
N TYR A 68 16.48 -7.02 -10.93
CA TYR A 68 15.54 -6.77 -11.99
C TYR A 68 14.93 -8.12 -12.35
N HIS A 69 13.65 -8.34 -12.02
CA HIS A 69 12.91 -9.49 -12.53
C HIS A 69 12.74 -9.25 -14.04
N PRO A 70 13.43 -10.01 -14.92
CA PRO A 70 13.31 -9.81 -16.35
C PRO A 70 11.92 -10.29 -16.76
N GLY A 71 11.02 -9.35 -17.08
CA GLY A 71 9.65 -9.66 -17.54
C GLY A 71 8.53 -8.77 -16.98
N SER A 72 8.83 -7.82 -16.09
CA SER A 72 7.83 -7.04 -15.36
C SER A 72 7.61 -5.62 -15.90
N ASN A 73 7.83 -5.36 -17.19
CA ASN A 73 7.42 -4.07 -17.75
C ASN A 73 6.01 -4.19 -18.32
N LEU A 74 5.02 -3.70 -17.55
CA LEU A 74 3.63 -3.70 -17.97
C LEU A 74 3.31 -2.63 -19.02
N LEU A 75 4.29 -1.81 -19.47
CA LEU A 75 4.07 -0.85 -20.55
C LEU A 75 3.47 -1.51 -21.80
N HIS A 76 3.90 -2.73 -22.14
CA HIS A 76 3.35 -3.43 -23.31
C HIS A 76 1.84 -3.72 -23.17
N LEU A 77 1.32 -3.80 -21.95
CA LEU A 77 -0.12 -3.95 -21.73
C LEU A 77 -0.88 -2.65 -21.88
N LEU A 78 -0.27 -1.47 -21.68
CA LEU A 78 -0.97 -0.17 -21.71
C LEU A 78 -1.79 0.02 -22.99
N ASP A 79 -1.23 -0.34 -24.14
CA ASP A 79 -1.93 -0.24 -25.43
C ASP A 79 -3.16 -1.16 -25.53
N LYS A 80 -3.17 -2.25 -24.75
CA LYS A 80 -4.24 -3.24 -24.65
C LYS A 80 -5.21 -2.95 -23.51
N LEU A 81 -4.90 -2.00 -22.64
CA LEU A 81 -5.75 -1.60 -21.52
C LEU A 81 -6.84 -0.60 -21.96
N PRO A 82 -8.00 -0.59 -21.28
CA PRO A 82 -9.04 0.44 -21.48
C PRO A 82 -8.45 1.87 -21.43
N ARG A 83 -9.05 2.81 -22.17
CA ARG A 83 -8.55 4.20 -22.26
C ARG A 83 -8.41 4.85 -20.89
N GLU A 84 -9.35 4.56 -20.00
CA GLU A 84 -9.37 5.06 -18.63
C GLU A 84 -8.11 4.66 -17.85
N LEU A 85 -7.59 3.45 -18.08
CA LEU A 85 -6.35 2.99 -17.42
C LEU A 85 -5.08 3.63 -18.01
N ARG A 86 -5.12 4.05 -19.28
CA ARG A 86 -4.00 4.79 -19.91
C ARG A 86 -3.95 6.24 -19.42
N GLU A 87 -5.11 6.87 -19.24
CA GLU A 87 -5.19 8.25 -18.79
C GLU A 87 -4.67 8.42 -17.35
N ILE A 88 -4.95 7.45 -16.48
CA ILE A 88 -4.49 7.51 -15.08
C ILE A 88 -2.98 7.31 -14.94
N GLU A 89 -2.27 6.73 -15.93
CA GLU A 89 -0.81 6.55 -15.86
C GLU A 89 -0.09 7.88 -15.59
N SER A 90 -0.57 8.95 -16.24
CA SER A 90 -0.04 10.31 -16.07
C SER A 90 -0.17 10.87 -14.65
N THR A 91 -1.03 10.29 -13.81
CA THR A 91 -1.22 10.71 -12.40
C THR A 91 -0.05 10.30 -11.49
N ASN A 92 0.82 9.39 -11.94
CA ASN A 92 2.05 8.97 -11.26
C ASN A 92 3.30 9.41 -12.05
N PRO A 93 3.61 10.72 -12.12
CA PRO A 93 4.69 11.22 -12.96
C PRO A 93 6.08 10.75 -12.49
N THR A 94 6.23 10.44 -11.20
CA THR A 94 7.48 9.92 -10.63
C THR A 94 7.67 8.43 -10.89
N GLN A 95 6.67 7.75 -11.47
CA GLN A 95 6.68 6.29 -11.70
C GLN A 95 7.06 5.52 -10.43
N THR A 96 6.58 5.99 -9.27
CA THR A 96 6.86 5.30 -8.01
C THR A 96 6.00 4.04 -7.93
N PRO A 97 6.57 2.88 -7.58
CA PRO A 97 5.80 1.67 -7.32
C PRO A 97 5.24 1.65 -5.89
N VAL A 98 5.48 2.69 -5.08
CA VAL A 98 5.07 2.74 -3.69
C VAL A 98 3.95 3.74 -3.50
N ILE A 99 2.84 3.27 -2.94
CA ILE A 99 1.76 4.14 -2.43
C ILE A 99 1.88 4.29 -0.91
N ILE A 100 1.40 5.42 -0.40
CA ILE A 100 1.17 5.68 1.01
C ILE A 100 -0.34 5.75 1.25
N VAL A 101 -0.81 5.05 2.27
CA VAL A 101 -2.22 4.95 2.64
C VAL A 101 -2.37 5.53 4.04
N TYR A 102 -3.28 6.48 4.20
CA TYR A 102 -3.63 7.14 5.46
C TYR A 102 -5.06 6.80 5.87
N ASN A 103 -5.38 7.15 7.11
CA ASN A 103 -6.68 6.93 7.72
C ASN A 103 -7.06 5.44 7.80
N LEU A 104 -6.07 4.59 8.09
CA LEU A 104 -6.32 3.17 8.32
C LEU A 104 -7.09 2.98 9.64
N PRO A 105 -8.09 2.08 9.67
CA PRO A 105 -8.78 1.75 10.91
C PRO A 105 -7.85 1.07 11.92
N ALA A 106 -8.24 1.14 13.19
CA ALA A 106 -7.53 0.43 14.26
C ALA A 106 -7.55 -1.09 14.00
N ASN A 107 -6.50 -1.79 14.45
CA ASN A 107 -6.34 -3.24 14.35
C ASN A 107 -6.17 -3.81 12.92
N ILE A 108 -5.93 -2.97 11.92
CA ILE A 108 -5.50 -3.45 10.60
C ILE A 108 -4.14 -4.13 10.69
N THR A 109 -4.07 -5.33 10.10
CA THR A 109 -2.82 -6.07 9.96
C THR A 109 -2.23 -5.91 8.55
N VAL A 110 -0.94 -6.20 8.43
CA VAL A 110 -0.24 -6.21 7.15
C VAL A 110 -0.89 -7.18 6.14
N HIS A 111 -1.33 -8.35 6.58
CA HIS A 111 -1.99 -9.33 5.71
C HIS A 111 -3.36 -8.87 5.22
N MET A 112 -4.12 -8.15 6.05
CA MET A 112 -5.40 -7.59 5.60
C MET A 112 -5.20 -6.52 4.51
N LEU A 113 -4.16 -5.69 4.64
CA LEU A 113 -3.78 -4.75 3.59
C LEU A 113 -3.31 -5.48 2.34
N PHE A 114 -2.46 -6.49 2.47
CA PHE A 114 -2.04 -7.31 1.34
C PHE A 114 -3.24 -7.92 0.60
N ASN A 115 -4.20 -8.47 1.33
CA ASN A 115 -5.40 -9.07 0.76
C ASN A 115 -6.23 -8.06 -0.06
N LEU A 116 -6.40 -6.84 0.44
CA LEU A 116 -7.12 -5.78 -0.27
C LEU A 116 -6.35 -5.23 -1.47
N PHE A 117 -5.06 -4.93 -1.28
CA PHE A 117 -4.25 -4.22 -2.27
C PHE A 117 -3.69 -5.14 -3.37
N SER A 118 -3.56 -6.45 -3.11
CA SER A 118 -3.17 -7.45 -4.13
C SER A 118 -4.23 -7.66 -5.21
N LEU A 119 -5.45 -7.14 -5.02
CA LEU A 119 -6.47 -7.09 -6.07
C LEU A 119 -6.03 -6.25 -7.27
N TYR A 120 -5.24 -5.20 -7.02
CA TYR A 120 -4.85 -4.21 -8.02
C TYR A 120 -3.51 -4.49 -8.68
N GLY A 121 -2.74 -5.46 -8.17
CA GLY A 121 -1.44 -5.81 -8.71
C GLY A 121 -0.60 -6.63 -7.73
N SER A 122 0.57 -7.06 -8.20
CA SER A 122 1.51 -7.83 -7.38
C SER A 122 2.15 -6.92 -6.32
N VAL A 123 1.91 -7.23 -5.04
CA VAL A 123 2.41 -6.47 -3.89
C VAL A 123 3.67 -7.14 -3.38
N LEU A 124 4.78 -6.42 -3.35
CA LEU A 124 6.07 -6.93 -2.88
C LEU A 124 6.24 -6.75 -1.37
N ARG A 125 5.83 -5.60 -0.83
CA ARG A 125 6.06 -5.26 0.58
C ARG A 125 4.96 -4.37 1.11
N VAL A 126 4.63 -4.56 2.38
CA VAL A 126 3.71 -3.70 3.12
C VAL A 126 4.35 -3.33 4.45
N LYS A 127 4.32 -2.04 4.80
CA LYS A 127 4.84 -1.51 6.07
C LYS A 127 3.84 -0.59 6.74
N ILE A 128 3.34 -0.95 7.92
CA ILE A 128 2.58 -0.05 8.79
C ILE A 128 3.56 0.79 9.61
N LEU A 129 3.43 2.11 9.59
CA LEU A 129 4.39 2.99 10.27
C LEU A 129 4.26 2.86 11.80
N ARG A 130 5.40 2.82 12.50
CA ARG A 130 5.45 2.64 13.96
C ARG A 130 4.85 3.84 14.70
N GLU A 131 5.34 5.03 14.38
CA GLU A 131 4.90 6.29 15.00
C GLU A 131 3.49 6.71 14.55
N LYS A 132 2.99 6.11 13.47
CA LYS A 132 1.74 6.52 12.82
C LYS A 132 1.00 5.30 12.28
N SER A 133 0.37 4.54 13.18
CA SER A 133 -0.26 3.25 12.87
C SER A 133 -1.50 3.32 11.97
N ASP A 134 -2.08 4.50 11.80
CA ASP A 134 -3.11 4.81 10.81
C ASP A 134 -2.53 5.02 9.40
N THR A 135 -1.22 4.83 9.22
CA THR A 135 -0.52 5.04 7.95
C THR A 135 0.31 3.81 7.56
N ALA A 136 0.26 3.42 6.28
CA ALA A 136 1.08 2.35 5.73
C ALA A 136 1.68 2.70 4.37
N LEU A 137 2.80 2.05 4.06
CA LEU A 137 3.42 2.03 2.74
C LEU A 137 3.17 0.67 2.08
N ILE A 138 2.82 0.68 0.80
CA ILE A 138 2.58 -0.52 0.01
C ILE A 138 3.41 -0.41 -1.26
N GLN A 139 4.36 -1.33 -1.43
CA GLN A 139 5.21 -1.41 -2.61
C GLN A 139 4.67 -2.48 -3.56
N TYR A 140 4.36 -2.07 -4.78
CA TYR A 140 4.04 -2.96 -5.89
C TYR A 140 5.29 -3.40 -6.66
N SER A 141 5.15 -4.41 -7.50
CA SER A 141 6.21 -4.84 -8.41
C SER A 141 6.39 -3.93 -9.63
N ASP A 142 5.37 -3.12 -9.95
CA ASP A 142 5.33 -2.24 -11.12
C ASP A 142 4.57 -0.93 -10.77
N PRO A 143 5.03 0.25 -11.24
CA PRO A 143 4.36 1.54 -11.01
C PRO A 143 2.91 1.62 -11.51
N LEU A 144 2.57 0.92 -12.59
CA LEU A 144 1.20 0.89 -13.10
C LEU A 144 0.23 0.28 -12.07
N TYR A 145 0.65 -0.73 -11.32
CA TYR A 145 -0.17 -1.29 -10.25
C TYR A 145 -0.40 -0.28 -9.12
N ALA A 146 0.62 0.49 -8.75
CA ALA A 146 0.48 1.58 -7.79
C ALA A 146 -0.54 2.62 -8.28
N THR A 147 -0.50 2.96 -9.57
CA THR A 147 -1.45 3.88 -10.20
C THR A 147 -2.88 3.34 -10.23
N ILE A 148 -3.06 2.07 -10.60
CA ILE A 148 -4.36 1.38 -10.60
C ILE A 148 -4.95 1.35 -9.19
N ALA A 149 -4.13 0.97 -8.20
CA ALA A 149 -4.53 0.90 -6.81
C ALA A 149 -4.96 2.29 -6.30
N HIS A 150 -4.11 3.31 -6.49
CA HIS A 150 -4.43 4.69 -6.14
C HIS A 150 -5.77 5.12 -6.74
N ASN A 151 -5.98 4.92 -8.04
CA ASN A 151 -7.22 5.33 -8.70
C ASN A 151 -8.46 4.65 -8.10
N TYR A 152 -8.43 3.33 -7.88
CA TYR A 152 -9.62 2.58 -7.50
C TYR A 152 -9.93 2.58 -6.00
N ILE A 153 -8.91 2.62 -5.14
CA ILE A 153 -9.10 2.51 -3.68
C ILE A 153 -9.18 3.88 -3.00
N GLN A 154 -8.86 4.98 -3.70
CA GLN A 154 -8.99 6.33 -3.16
C GLN A 154 -10.42 6.59 -2.65
N GLY A 155 -10.52 6.96 -1.37
CA GLY A 155 -11.78 7.25 -0.70
C GLY A 155 -12.60 6.02 -0.26
N ALA A 156 -12.13 4.80 -0.53
CA ALA A 156 -12.83 3.57 -0.17
C ALA A 156 -13.12 3.51 1.34
N ASN A 157 -14.33 3.08 1.71
CA ASN A 157 -14.70 2.90 3.10
C ASN A 157 -14.25 1.52 3.61
N VAL A 158 -13.26 1.52 4.49
CA VAL A 158 -12.72 0.32 5.13
C VAL A 158 -13.06 0.40 6.62
N LEU A 159 -13.95 -0.48 7.09
CA LEU A 159 -14.32 -0.60 8.51
C LEU A 159 -14.72 0.76 9.15
N GLY A 160 -15.44 1.61 8.40
CA GLY A 160 -15.90 2.92 8.85
C GLY A 160 -14.91 4.06 8.62
N GLN A 161 -13.73 3.80 8.04
CA GLN A 161 -12.75 4.82 7.68
C GLN A 161 -12.65 4.99 6.17
N SER A 162 -12.69 6.24 5.69
CA SER A 162 -12.42 6.54 4.28
C SER A 162 -10.92 6.65 4.06
N LEU A 163 -10.36 5.72 3.28
CA LEU A 163 -8.93 5.70 3.00
C LEU A 163 -8.49 6.89 2.16
N GLN A 164 -7.31 7.43 2.48
CA GLN A 164 -6.63 8.40 1.63
C GLN A 164 -5.34 7.79 1.10
N VAL A 165 -5.19 7.75 -0.21
CA VAL A 165 -4.07 7.11 -0.89
C VAL A 165 -3.32 8.20 -1.65
N GLY A 166 -1.99 8.14 -1.59
CA GLY A 166 -1.12 8.99 -2.38
C GLY A 166 0.09 8.24 -2.89
N PHE A 167 0.79 8.81 -3.85
CA PHE A 167 2.08 8.30 -4.30
C PHE A 167 3.18 8.64 -3.30
N SER A 168 3.95 7.63 -2.89
CA SER A 168 5.06 7.82 -1.96
C SER A 168 6.28 8.37 -2.68
N LYS A 169 7.03 9.25 -2.02
CA LYS A 169 8.32 9.74 -2.53
C LYS A 169 9.41 8.66 -2.55
N ASN A 170 9.18 7.53 -1.88
CA ASN A 170 10.12 6.42 -1.83
C ASN A 170 9.90 5.49 -3.02
N MET A 171 10.98 5.01 -3.64
CA MET A 171 10.92 3.96 -4.67
C MET A 171 10.84 2.56 -4.07
N GLU A 172 11.17 2.41 -2.78
CA GLU A 172 11.26 1.12 -2.11
C GLU A 172 10.84 1.23 -0.64
N VAL A 173 10.16 0.19 -0.14
CA VAL A 173 9.85 0.03 1.29
C VAL A 173 11.00 -0.74 1.95
N LYS A 174 11.62 -0.11 2.96
CA LYS A 174 12.75 -0.70 3.70
C LYS A 174 12.29 -1.83 4.62
N LEU A 175 12.90 -3.00 4.45
CA LEU A 175 12.73 -4.15 5.35
C LEU A 175 13.63 -4.02 6.59
N PRO A 176 13.24 -4.62 7.73
CA PRO A 176 14.13 -4.79 8.87
C PRO A 176 15.40 -5.57 8.46
N PRO A 177 16.58 -5.25 9.01
CA PRO A 177 17.81 -5.98 8.71
C PRO A 177 17.72 -7.45 9.15
N PRO A 178 18.18 -8.42 8.33
CA PRO A 178 18.01 -9.86 8.59
C PRO A 178 18.80 -10.37 9.82
N ASN A 179 19.84 -9.66 10.24
CA ASN A 179 20.71 -10.04 11.37
C ASN A 179 20.45 -9.17 12.62
N SER A 180 19.29 -8.53 12.72
CA SER A 180 18.94 -7.75 13.91
C SER A 180 18.83 -8.69 15.12
N GLN A 181 19.44 -8.34 16.25
CA GLN A 181 19.23 -9.09 17.51
C GLN A 181 17.73 -9.15 17.79
N LYS A 182 17.20 -10.36 17.99
CA LYS A 182 15.78 -10.57 18.32
C LYS A 182 15.45 -9.97 19.68
N THR A 183 15.12 -8.69 19.65
CA THR A 183 14.53 -7.92 20.74
C THR A 183 13.02 -7.80 20.49
N GLU A 184 12.28 -7.42 21.52
CA GLU A 184 10.84 -7.14 21.39
C GLU A 184 10.58 -6.04 20.34
N ALA A 185 11.42 -5.01 20.29
CA ALA A 185 11.30 -3.93 19.31
C ALA A 185 11.47 -4.41 17.87
N THR A 186 12.44 -5.29 17.61
CA THR A 186 12.65 -5.86 16.26
C THR A 186 11.53 -6.81 15.85
N ALA A 187 11.00 -7.61 16.79
CA ALA A 187 9.89 -8.51 16.51
C ALA A 187 8.60 -7.72 16.15
N GLU A 188 8.35 -6.60 16.84
CA GLU A 188 7.24 -5.70 16.51
C GLU A 188 7.42 -5.00 15.16
N GLU A 189 8.67 -4.68 14.77
CA GLU A 189 8.93 -4.12 13.43
C GLU A 189 8.71 -5.15 12.31
N GLU A 190 9.12 -6.40 12.51
CA GLU A 190 8.88 -7.52 11.59
C GLU A 190 7.38 -7.79 11.39
N LYS A 191 6.56 -7.73 12.45
CA LYS A 191 5.10 -7.86 12.33
C LYS A 191 4.47 -6.72 11.51
N ARG A 192 5.06 -5.53 11.57
CA ARG A 192 4.58 -4.33 10.86
C ARG A 192 5.10 -4.22 9.44
N THR A 193 6.13 -4.99 9.08
CA THR A 193 6.78 -4.93 7.76
C THR A 193 6.94 -6.34 7.19
N VAL A 194 6.13 -6.69 6.20
CA VAL A 194 6.16 -8.03 5.59
C VAL A 194 6.53 -7.91 4.11
N ALA A 195 7.40 -8.81 3.65
CA ALA A 195 7.66 -9.05 2.24
C ALA A 195 6.85 -10.24 1.75
N PHE A 196 6.26 -10.11 0.57
CA PHE A 196 5.43 -11.14 -0.05
C PHE A 196 6.14 -11.71 -1.28
N SER A 197 6.06 -13.02 -1.43
CA SER A 197 6.62 -13.77 -2.54
C SER A 197 5.61 -13.94 -3.67
N ILE A 198 6.04 -14.57 -4.77
CA ILE A 198 5.14 -14.94 -5.87
C ILE A 198 4.03 -15.91 -5.43
N LYS A 199 4.25 -16.72 -4.39
CA LYS A 199 3.28 -17.71 -3.91
C LYS A 199 2.10 -17.06 -3.17
N ASP A 200 2.33 -15.89 -2.59
CA ASP A 200 1.33 -15.13 -1.86
C ASP A 200 0.40 -14.37 -2.82
N GLN A 201 0.89 -14.07 -4.03
CA GLN A 201 0.16 -13.24 -4.98
C GLN A 201 -1.13 -13.91 -5.44
N ARG A 202 -2.12 -13.06 -5.69
CA ARG A 202 -3.40 -13.46 -6.25
C ARG A 202 -3.27 -13.94 -7.70
N TYR A 203 -2.32 -13.38 -8.45
CA TYR A 203 -2.20 -13.54 -9.90
C TYR A 203 -0.87 -14.19 -10.28
N GLY A 204 -0.93 -15.24 -11.11
CA GLY A 204 0.22 -15.75 -11.84
C GLY A 204 0.57 -14.83 -13.02
N GLY A 205 1.79 -14.95 -13.54
CA GLY A 205 2.30 -14.08 -14.61
C GLY A 205 1.46 -14.08 -15.90
N ASP A 206 0.80 -15.20 -16.22
CA ASP A 206 0.08 -15.37 -17.48
C ASP A 206 -1.31 -14.71 -17.51
N ASP A 207 -1.86 -14.31 -16.36
CA ASP A 207 -3.24 -13.80 -16.26
C ASP A 207 -3.31 -12.28 -15.98
N VAL A 208 -2.18 -11.58 -15.98
CA VAL A 208 -2.10 -10.16 -15.58
C VAL A 208 -3.11 -9.28 -16.32
N GLU A 209 -3.23 -9.43 -17.65
CA GLU A 209 -4.15 -8.64 -18.46
C GLU A 209 -5.61 -8.78 -18.02
N LYS A 210 -6.06 -10.03 -17.79
CA LYS A 210 -7.43 -10.33 -17.39
C LYS A 210 -7.78 -9.65 -16.07
N TYR A 211 -6.85 -9.69 -15.12
CA TYR A 211 -7.09 -9.17 -13.78
C TYR A 211 -6.99 -7.66 -13.72
N VAL A 212 -6.02 -7.05 -14.42
CA VAL A 212 -5.95 -5.58 -14.55
C VAL A 212 -7.24 -5.03 -15.19
N LYS A 213 -7.78 -5.70 -16.21
CA LYS A 213 -9.09 -5.34 -16.81
C LYS A 213 -10.26 -5.57 -15.86
N GLY A 214 -10.16 -6.60 -15.01
CA GLY A 214 -11.16 -6.94 -13.99
C GLY A 214 -11.20 -5.97 -12.80
N SER A 215 -10.07 -5.32 -12.48
CA SER A 215 -9.95 -4.38 -11.36
C SER A 215 -11.01 -3.28 -11.41
N CYS A 216 -11.57 -2.96 -10.25
CA CYS A 216 -12.59 -1.94 -10.05
C CYS A 216 -12.48 -1.31 -8.67
N ARG A 217 -13.21 -0.21 -8.48
CA ARG A 217 -13.50 0.31 -7.13
C ARG A 217 -14.19 -0.79 -6.31
N PRO A 218 -14.06 -0.77 -4.98
CA PRO A 218 -14.87 -1.63 -4.14
C PRO A 218 -16.35 -1.55 -4.53
N THR A 219 -17.01 -2.71 -4.54
CA THR A 219 -18.45 -2.83 -4.80
C THR A 219 -19.03 -3.78 -3.76
N LYS A 220 -20.37 -3.77 -3.61
CA LYS A 220 -21.06 -4.77 -2.79
C LYS A 220 -21.01 -6.19 -3.39
N THR A 221 -20.66 -6.34 -4.66
CA THR A 221 -20.64 -7.65 -5.33
C THR A 221 -19.25 -8.26 -5.29
N ILE A 222 -19.16 -9.49 -4.83
CA ILE A 222 -17.92 -10.26 -4.71
C ILE A 222 -17.96 -11.44 -5.68
N PHE A 223 -16.82 -11.64 -6.34
CA PHE A 223 -16.48 -12.86 -7.05
C PHE A 223 -15.53 -13.71 -6.21
N VAL A 224 -15.90 -14.97 -6.00
CA VAL A 224 -15.11 -15.95 -5.26
C VAL A 224 -14.67 -17.06 -6.23
N ALA A 225 -13.38 -17.36 -6.26
CA ALA A 225 -12.81 -18.43 -7.07
C ALA A 225 -11.92 -19.34 -6.25
N ASN A 226 -11.51 -20.45 -6.87
CA ASN A 226 -10.68 -21.47 -6.26
C ASN A 226 -11.32 -22.14 -5.04
N LEU A 227 -12.66 -22.19 -5.00
CA LEU A 227 -13.39 -22.99 -4.01
C LEU A 227 -13.20 -24.46 -4.33
N ASP A 228 -13.16 -25.29 -3.30
CA ASP A 228 -13.14 -26.74 -3.46
C ASP A 228 -14.41 -27.24 -4.17
N GLU A 229 -14.33 -28.36 -4.87
CA GLU A 229 -15.47 -28.96 -5.56
C GLU A 229 -16.56 -29.47 -4.61
N ASN A 230 -16.20 -29.72 -3.35
CA ASN A 230 -17.12 -30.17 -2.31
C ASN A 230 -17.61 -29.04 -1.40
N ALA A 231 -17.11 -27.81 -1.56
CA ALA A 231 -17.55 -26.67 -0.77
C ALA A 231 -19.04 -26.39 -1.03
N THR A 232 -19.84 -26.36 0.04
CA THR A 232 -21.30 -26.13 -0.10
C THR A 232 -21.64 -24.64 -0.05
N ASP A 233 -22.85 -24.31 -0.50
CA ASP A 233 -23.41 -22.96 -0.42
C ASP A 233 -23.41 -22.45 1.03
N GLU A 234 -23.86 -23.28 1.96
CA GLU A 234 -24.00 -22.94 3.38
C GLU A 234 -22.65 -22.66 4.03
N GLU A 235 -21.64 -23.48 3.73
CA GLU A 235 -20.27 -23.31 4.26
C GLU A 235 -19.67 -21.98 3.79
N VAL A 236 -19.75 -21.70 2.48
CA VAL A 236 -19.20 -20.47 1.91
C VAL A 236 -19.97 -19.27 2.47
N GLN A 237 -21.29 -19.26 2.41
CA GLN A 237 -22.08 -18.16 2.95
C GLN A 237 -21.84 -17.93 4.44
N LYS A 238 -21.64 -18.99 5.24
CA LYS A 238 -21.38 -18.87 6.67
C LYS A 238 -20.12 -18.05 6.94
N LEU A 239 -19.04 -18.29 6.20
CA LEU A 239 -17.80 -17.51 6.33
C LEU A 239 -18.02 -16.02 6.02
N PHE A 240 -18.76 -15.71 4.95
CA PHE A 240 -19.02 -14.33 4.56
C PHE A 240 -19.99 -13.61 5.51
N LYS A 241 -20.91 -14.35 6.14
CA LYS A 241 -21.84 -13.82 7.15
C LYS A 241 -21.14 -13.31 8.42
N GLU A 242 -19.90 -13.72 8.69
CA GLU A 242 -19.09 -13.16 9.78
C GLU A 242 -18.64 -11.70 9.52
N HIS A 243 -18.71 -11.25 8.26
CA HIS A 243 -18.24 -9.93 7.83
C HIS A 243 -19.35 -9.00 7.32
N GLY A 244 -20.61 -9.45 7.35
CA GLY A 244 -21.75 -8.67 6.88
C GLY A 244 -22.95 -9.53 6.50
N GLN A 245 -23.96 -8.90 5.92
CA GLN A 245 -25.13 -9.62 5.41
C GLN A 245 -24.83 -10.14 4.00
N VAL A 246 -25.11 -11.41 3.74
CA VAL A 246 -25.11 -11.95 2.36
C VAL A 246 -26.53 -11.83 1.81
N SER A 247 -26.72 -10.93 0.85
CA SER A 247 -28.02 -10.62 0.21
C SER A 247 -28.34 -11.57 -0.93
N LYS A 248 -27.33 -11.98 -1.69
CA LYS A 248 -27.45 -12.93 -2.81
C LYS A 248 -26.22 -13.82 -2.85
N PHE A 249 -26.42 -15.07 -3.26
CA PHE A 249 -25.34 -16.00 -3.54
C PHE A 249 -25.73 -16.90 -4.71
N THR A 250 -24.77 -17.16 -5.60
CA THR A 250 -24.92 -18.18 -6.63
C THR A 250 -23.56 -18.78 -6.97
N PHE A 251 -23.50 -20.10 -7.05
CA PHE A 251 -22.40 -20.75 -7.76
C PHE A 251 -22.49 -20.41 -9.25
N LYS A 252 -21.34 -20.29 -9.89
CA LYS A 252 -21.23 -20.18 -11.35
C LYS A 252 -21.07 -21.56 -11.93
N ALA A 253 -21.56 -21.73 -13.15
CA ALA A 253 -21.32 -22.94 -13.92
C ALA A 253 -19.80 -23.25 -13.98
N PRO A 254 -19.41 -24.52 -13.80
CA PRO A 254 -18.04 -24.96 -14.01
C PRO A 254 -17.54 -24.54 -15.40
N LYS A 255 -16.25 -24.22 -15.53
CA LYS A 255 -15.68 -23.89 -16.85
C LYS A 255 -15.72 -25.09 -17.81
N ASN A 256 -15.62 -26.30 -17.27
CA ASN A 256 -15.69 -27.57 -17.98
C ASN A 256 -16.13 -28.68 -17.00
N GLU A 257 -16.53 -29.84 -17.54
CA GLU A 257 -16.99 -31.00 -16.75
C GLU A 257 -15.90 -31.58 -15.82
N SER A 258 -14.63 -31.28 -16.08
CA SER A 258 -13.48 -31.73 -15.27
C SER A 258 -12.95 -30.68 -14.31
N ALA A 259 -13.70 -29.61 -14.04
CA ALA A 259 -13.24 -28.52 -13.18
C ALA A 259 -13.20 -28.98 -11.71
N LYS A 260 -11.98 -29.10 -11.15
CA LYS A 260 -11.73 -29.44 -9.74
C LYS A 260 -11.98 -28.29 -8.76
N THR A 261 -12.56 -27.19 -9.24
CA THR A 261 -12.77 -25.98 -8.43
C THR A 261 -14.06 -25.30 -8.85
N GLN A 262 -14.76 -24.75 -7.86
CA GLN A 262 -15.95 -23.96 -8.07
C GLN A 262 -15.64 -22.45 -8.04
N MET A 263 -16.55 -21.69 -8.65
CA MET A 263 -16.56 -20.23 -8.57
C MET A 263 -17.95 -19.80 -8.12
N ALA A 264 -18.03 -18.74 -7.34
CA ALA A 264 -19.28 -18.16 -6.88
C ALA A 264 -19.30 -16.65 -7.10
N MET A 265 -20.51 -16.12 -7.12
CA MET A 265 -20.80 -14.70 -7.09
C MET A 265 -21.72 -14.46 -5.90
N MET A 266 -21.46 -13.39 -5.16
CA MET A 266 -22.32 -13.00 -4.04
C MET A 266 -22.46 -11.49 -3.95
N GLU A 267 -23.53 -11.03 -3.31
CA GLU A 267 -23.76 -9.63 -3.00
C GLU A 267 -23.85 -9.46 -1.48
N MET A 268 -22.99 -8.60 -0.92
CA MET A 268 -23.02 -8.21 0.48
C MET A 268 -24.05 -7.10 0.72
N GLY A 269 -24.43 -6.85 1.97
CA GLY A 269 -25.38 -5.80 2.34
C GLY A 269 -24.86 -4.41 1.99
N THR A 270 -23.56 -4.17 2.21
CA THR A 270 -22.90 -2.89 1.88
C THR A 270 -21.54 -3.08 1.22
N GLU A 271 -21.03 -2.03 0.58
CA GLU A 271 -19.67 -2.00 0.04
C GLU A 271 -18.62 -2.18 1.16
N ALA A 272 -18.82 -1.57 2.33
CA ALA A 272 -17.90 -1.68 3.46
C ALA A 272 -17.83 -3.12 4.01
N GLU A 273 -18.95 -3.84 4.04
CA GLU A 273 -18.99 -5.27 4.37
C GLU A 273 -18.25 -6.11 3.34
N ALA A 274 -18.40 -5.79 2.04
CA ALA A 274 -17.66 -6.48 1.00
C ALA A 274 -16.14 -6.26 1.08
N VAL A 275 -15.73 -5.03 1.41
CA VAL A 275 -14.33 -4.69 1.68
C VAL A 275 -13.80 -5.51 2.87
N ALA A 276 -14.55 -5.58 3.96
CA ALA A 276 -14.18 -6.40 5.11
C ALA A 276 -14.02 -7.88 4.71
N ALA A 277 -14.99 -8.45 4.01
CA ALA A 277 -14.95 -9.83 3.54
C ALA A 277 -13.71 -10.10 2.66
N VAL A 278 -13.36 -9.20 1.74
CA VAL A 278 -12.12 -9.32 0.94
C VAL A 278 -10.88 -9.33 1.84
N MET A 279 -10.79 -8.41 2.82
CA MET A 279 -9.63 -8.29 3.70
C MET A 279 -9.40 -9.53 4.56
N TYR A 280 -10.47 -10.15 5.06
CA TYR A 280 -10.40 -11.30 5.95
C TYR A 280 -10.38 -12.65 5.22
N LEU A 281 -11.15 -12.80 4.14
CA LEU A 281 -11.37 -14.10 3.49
C LEU A 281 -10.52 -14.32 2.24
N HIS A 282 -9.88 -13.28 1.68
CA HIS A 282 -8.93 -13.54 0.60
C HIS A 282 -7.76 -14.39 1.12
N ASN A 283 -7.49 -15.50 0.43
CA ASN A 283 -6.52 -16.53 0.79
C ASN A 283 -6.90 -17.38 2.01
N HIS A 284 -8.11 -17.22 2.56
CA HIS A 284 -8.63 -18.12 3.59
C HIS A 284 -8.76 -19.54 3.03
N GLU A 285 -8.37 -20.53 3.82
CA GLU A 285 -8.37 -21.94 3.42
C GLU A 285 -9.71 -22.58 3.75
N LEU A 286 -10.35 -23.20 2.75
CA LEU A 286 -11.55 -24.01 2.89
C LEU A 286 -11.29 -25.34 2.18
N HIS A 287 -11.44 -26.45 2.91
CA HIS A 287 -11.19 -27.81 2.40
C HIS A 287 -9.80 -27.96 1.74
N GLY A 288 -8.75 -27.40 2.35
CA GLY A 288 -7.37 -27.49 1.82
C GLY A 288 -7.07 -26.57 0.64
N ARG A 289 -7.98 -25.64 0.28
CA ARG A 289 -7.79 -24.69 -0.82
C ARG A 289 -7.97 -23.25 -0.35
N SER A 290 -7.03 -22.38 -0.73
CA SER A 290 -7.12 -20.95 -0.46
C SER A 290 -8.04 -20.23 -1.46
N MET A 291 -9.15 -19.67 -0.98
CA MET A 291 -10.10 -18.97 -1.85
C MET A 291 -9.57 -17.62 -2.36
N LYS A 292 -10.00 -17.23 -3.56
CA LYS A 292 -9.62 -15.97 -4.20
C LYS A 292 -10.86 -15.06 -4.28
N VAL A 293 -10.87 -13.97 -3.50
CA VAL A 293 -12.06 -13.13 -3.26
C VAL A 293 -11.81 -11.73 -3.83
N ALA A 294 -12.57 -11.26 -4.82
CA ALA A 294 -12.44 -9.90 -5.38
C ALA A 294 -13.78 -9.20 -5.54
N PHE A 295 -13.74 -7.87 -5.63
CA PHE A 295 -14.86 -7.08 -6.12
C PHE A 295 -15.20 -7.42 -7.57
N SER A 296 -16.47 -7.32 -7.90
CA SER A 296 -16.98 -7.51 -9.25
C SER A 296 -17.71 -6.27 -9.75
N LYS A 297 -17.51 -5.96 -11.04
CA LYS A 297 -18.27 -4.94 -11.77
C LYS A 297 -19.70 -5.41 -12.09
N THR A 298 -19.93 -6.72 -12.05
CA THR A 298 -21.24 -7.31 -12.34
C THR A 298 -22.15 -7.18 -11.13
N VAL A 299 -23.39 -6.74 -11.35
CA VAL A 299 -24.46 -6.75 -10.34
C VAL A 299 -25.20 -8.08 -10.45
N LEU A 300 -25.56 -8.68 -9.31
CA LEU A 300 -26.38 -9.90 -9.22
C LEU A 300 -27.85 -9.58 -9.11
#